data_AF-A0A920K1P9-F1
#
_entry.id   AF-A0A920K1P9-F1
#
_cell.length_a   1.000
_cell.length_b   1.000
_cell.length_c   1.000
_cell.angle_alpha   90.00
_cell.angle_beta   90.00
_cell.angle_gamma   90.00
#
_symmetry.space_group_name_H-M   'P 1'
#
loop_
_entity.id
_entity.type
_entity.pdbx_description
1 polymer ?
#
loop_
_entity_poly.entity_id
_entity_poly.type
_entity_poly.pdbx_seq_one_letter_code
_entity_poly.pdbx_strand_id
1 'polypeptide(L)'
;MLRYRSYSVDFLRKPTVMLEDHEIKSIDDLMDKRATDEEGRLTSELYKSAFVRIQKGLEDENYFDVICLSQSIMNERVGKLLQTFQGIEDKFKLMTGLEETISNLLSFMDLQNIEIDPELNNLCSDISTGQKGNTWVDRRDTSLHEYVSVFSDNINFTREMRDGFNRRTAEIGVQLAIKTITVIDRLMD
;
A
#
# COMPACT_ATOMS: atom_id res chain seq x y z
N MET A 1 -0.37 -12.24 -24.67
CA MET A 1 1.06 -12.62 -24.63
C MET A 1 1.87 -11.34 -24.77
N LEU A 2 2.84 -11.13 -23.85
CA LEU A 2 3.71 -9.94 -23.64
C LEU A 2 3.21 -8.91 -22.60
N ARG A 3 3.08 -9.32 -21.32
CA ARG A 3 2.93 -8.36 -20.19
C ARG A 3 4.21 -7.56 -19.90
N TYR A 4 5.38 -8.07 -20.31
CA TYR A 4 6.67 -7.57 -19.84
C TYR A 4 7.51 -6.77 -20.85
N ARG A 5 6.98 -6.44 -22.04
CA ARG A 5 7.77 -5.83 -23.14
C ARG A 5 8.17 -4.36 -22.95
N SER A 6 7.85 -3.73 -21.83
CA SER A 6 8.16 -2.31 -21.63
C SER A 6 8.32 -1.92 -20.17
N TYR A 7 9.03 -2.72 -19.35
CA TYR A 7 9.50 -2.16 -18.09
C TYR A 7 10.51 -1.05 -18.40
N SER A 8 10.14 0.19 -18.09
CA SER A 8 11.01 1.35 -18.22
C SER A 8 12.32 1.11 -17.46
N VAL A 9 13.45 1.48 -18.06
CA VAL A 9 14.81 1.44 -17.46
C VAL A 9 14.91 2.16 -16.11
N ASP A 10 13.88 2.92 -15.73
CA ASP A 10 13.76 3.59 -14.44
C ASP A 10 13.94 2.65 -13.22
N PHE A 11 13.65 1.35 -13.33
CA PHE A 11 13.92 0.40 -12.23
C PHE A 11 15.41 0.11 -11.99
N LEU A 12 16.31 0.56 -12.88
CA LEU A 12 17.78 0.46 -12.71
C LEU A 12 18.40 1.74 -12.13
N ARG A 13 17.65 2.84 -12.01
CA ARG A 13 18.18 4.11 -11.44
C ARG A 13 18.31 4.01 -9.93
N LYS A 14 19.32 4.63 -9.29
CA LYS A 14 19.45 4.65 -7.82
C LYS A 14 18.22 5.24 -7.12
N PRO A 15 17.95 4.87 -5.85
CA PRO A 15 16.77 5.33 -5.12
C PRO A 15 16.70 6.86 -5.13
N THR A 16 15.52 7.41 -5.43
CA THR A 16 15.27 8.87 -5.37
C THR A 16 14.27 9.24 -4.29
N VAL A 17 13.56 8.28 -3.71
CA VAL A 17 12.55 8.53 -2.67
C VAL A 17 13.05 7.91 -1.38
N MET A 18 13.49 8.77 -0.47
CA MET A 18 13.63 8.44 0.94
C MET A 18 12.40 8.99 1.64
N LEU A 19 11.87 8.25 2.60
CA LEU A 19 10.83 8.76 3.48
C LEU A 19 11.42 9.94 4.26
N GLU A 20 10.88 11.13 4.07
CA GLU A 20 11.43 12.31 4.73
C GLU A 20 10.92 12.41 6.17
N ASP A 21 11.76 12.87 7.09
CA ASP A 21 11.40 12.99 8.52
C ASP A 21 10.14 13.84 8.75
N HIS A 22 9.86 14.78 7.86
CA HIS A 22 8.66 15.62 7.94
C HIS A 22 7.38 14.85 7.59
N GLU A 23 7.45 13.87 6.69
CA GLU A 23 6.32 13.01 6.32
C GLU A 23 5.99 12.06 7.48
N ILE A 24 7.03 11.47 8.09
CA ILE A 24 6.88 10.62 9.29
C ILE A 24 6.22 11.41 10.41
N LYS A 25 6.75 12.60 10.70
CA LYS A 25 6.21 13.46 11.76
C LYS A 25 4.74 13.84 11.50
N SER A 26 4.39 14.16 10.25
CA SER A 26 3.00 14.49 9.91
C SER A 26 2.05 13.32 10.16
N ILE A 27 2.49 12.08 9.92
CA ILE A 27 1.69 10.89 10.20
C ILE A 27 1.62 10.62 11.70
N ASP A 28 2.72 10.75 12.42
CA ASP A 28 2.76 10.59 13.87
C ASP A 28 1.80 11.56 14.56
N ASP A 29 1.83 12.84 14.18
CA ASP A 29 0.94 13.87 14.71
C ASP A 29 -0.55 13.53 14.43
N LEU A 30 -0.84 12.99 13.25
CA LEU A 30 -2.18 12.56 12.85
C LEU A 30 -2.68 11.35 13.66
N MET A 31 -1.82 10.34 13.86
CA MET A 31 -2.14 9.15 14.64
C MET A 31 -2.32 9.48 16.12
N ASP A 32 -1.51 10.38 16.68
CA ASP A 32 -1.64 10.82 18.06
C ASP A 32 -2.92 11.62 18.30
N LYS A 33 -3.37 12.44 17.34
CA LYS A 33 -4.65 13.14 17.41
C LYS A 33 -5.83 12.17 17.57
N ARG A 34 -5.75 10.98 16.97
CA ARG A 34 -6.79 9.93 16.98
C ARG A 34 -6.71 8.99 18.19
N ALA A 35 -5.63 9.02 18.97
CA ALA A 35 -5.35 8.12 20.07
C ALA A 35 -6.13 8.46 21.37
N THR A 36 -7.46 8.59 21.28
CA THR A 36 -8.32 9.02 22.39
C THR A 36 -8.66 7.89 23.37
N ASP A 37 -8.62 6.63 22.93
CA ASP A 37 -8.84 5.42 23.72
C ASP A 37 -7.64 4.45 23.65
N GLU A 38 -7.78 3.25 24.24
CA GLU A 38 -6.72 2.25 24.28
C GLU A 38 -6.43 1.62 22.90
N GLU A 39 -7.47 1.36 22.10
CA GLU A 39 -7.33 0.86 20.72
C GLU A 39 -6.59 1.87 19.84
N GLY A 40 -6.97 3.15 19.92
CA GLY A 40 -6.34 4.24 19.19
C GLY A 40 -4.89 4.47 19.61
N ARG A 41 -4.58 4.37 20.91
CA ARG A 41 -3.19 4.45 21.40
C ARG A 41 -2.34 3.31 20.88
N LEU A 42 -2.81 2.06 20.98
CA LEU A 42 -2.09 0.91 20.46
C LEU A 42 -1.91 0.99 18.94
N THR A 43 -2.94 1.46 18.23
CA THR A 43 -2.85 1.70 16.78
C THR A 43 -1.77 2.73 16.46
N SER A 44 -1.72 3.87 17.16
CA SER A 44 -0.67 4.88 16.97
C SER A 44 0.73 4.30 17.21
N GLU A 45 0.92 3.53 18.30
CA GLU A 45 2.20 2.88 18.61
C GLU A 45 2.65 1.90 17.51
N LEU A 46 1.72 1.10 16.98
CA LEU A 46 2.00 0.14 15.91
C LEU A 46 2.35 0.85 14.59
N TYR A 47 1.66 1.94 14.26
CA TYR A 47 1.95 2.76 13.08
C TYR A 47 3.34 3.39 13.17
N LYS A 48 3.68 4.01 14.30
CA LYS A 48 5.02 4.54 14.58
C LYS A 48 6.09 3.48 14.42
N SER A 49 5.87 2.30 15.02
CA SER A 49 6.79 1.18 14.88
C SER A 49 6.93 0.71 13.42
N ALA A 50 5.84 0.71 12.65
CA ALA A 50 5.86 0.31 11.24
C ALA A 50 6.65 1.31 10.40
N PHE A 51 6.48 2.62 10.59
CA PHE A 51 7.21 3.64 9.83
C PHE A 51 8.71 3.65 10.13
N VAL A 52 9.11 3.43 11.39
CA VAL A 52 10.54 3.24 11.74
C VAL A 52 11.13 2.04 11.00
N ARG A 53 10.40 0.92 10.93
CA ARG A 53 10.84 -0.28 10.20
C ARG A 53 10.86 -0.06 8.68
N ILE A 54 9.90 0.68 8.13
CA ILE A 54 9.86 1.07 6.72
C ILE A 54 11.09 1.91 6.38
N GLN A 55 11.41 2.94 7.16
CA GLN A 55 12.57 3.80 6.94
C GLN A 55 13.86 2.98 6.93
N LYS A 56 14.09 2.21 7.99
CA LYS A 56 15.24 1.31 8.07
C LYS A 56 15.27 0.27 6.96
N GLY A 57 14.12 -0.25 6.56
CA GLY A 57 14.02 -1.22 5.48
C GLY A 57 14.38 -0.65 4.12
N LEU A 58 14.11 0.64 3.87
CA LEU A 58 14.57 1.33 2.67
C LEU A 58 16.09 1.56 2.71
N GLU A 59 16.66 1.93 3.86
CA GLU A 59 18.10 2.13 4.06
C GLU A 59 18.92 0.85 3.92
N ASP A 60 18.44 -0.24 4.53
CA ASP A 60 19.10 -1.54 4.56
C ASP A 60 18.78 -2.40 3.31
N GLU A 61 18.05 -1.85 2.32
CA GLU A 61 17.57 -2.56 1.13
C GLU A 61 16.68 -3.80 1.43
N ASN A 62 16.05 -3.84 2.61
CA ASN A 62 15.11 -4.88 3.04
C ASN A 62 13.69 -4.64 2.47
N TYR A 63 13.59 -4.57 1.14
CA TYR A 63 12.38 -4.14 0.45
C TYR A 63 11.15 -5.02 0.71
N PHE A 64 11.32 -6.32 0.97
CA PHE A 64 10.21 -7.19 1.33
C PHE A 64 9.50 -6.74 2.63
N ASP A 65 10.27 -6.32 3.63
CA ASP A 65 9.68 -5.85 4.90
C ASP A 65 8.89 -4.57 4.66
N VAL A 66 9.46 -3.65 3.86
CA VAL A 66 8.80 -2.39 3.48
C VAL A 66 7.49 -2.64 2.74
N ILE A 67 7.47 -3.58 1.77
CA ILE A 67 6.27 -3.93 1.02
C ILE A 67 5.19 -4.48 1.95
N CYS A 68 5.54 -5.46 2.81
CA CYS A 68 4.61 -6.09 3.74
C CYS A 68 3.99 -5.08 4.71
N LEU A 69 4.81 -4.20 5.31
CA LEU A 69 4.34 -3.17 6.24
C LEU A 69 3.44 -2.14 5.53
N SER A 70 3.83 -1.69 4.34
CA SER A 70 3.03 -0.76 3.54
C SER A 70 1.66 -1.36 3.19
N GLN A 71 1.63 -2.63 2.78
CA GLN A 71 0.38 -3.34 2.52
C GLN A 71 -0.48 -3.50 3.77
N SER A 72 0.14 -3.81 4.91
CA SER A 72 -0.59 -3.94 6.18
C SER A 72 -1.27 -2.62 6.56
N ILE A 73 -0.57 -1.49 6.44
CA ILE A 73 -1.11 -0.15 6.71
C ILE A 73 -2.29 0.15 5.78
N MET A 74 -2.09 -0.03 4.46
CA MET A 74 -3.16 0.24 3.50
C MET A 74 -4.39 -0.64 3.76
N ASN A 75 -4.18 -1.93 4.04
CA ASN A 75 -5.26 -2.88 4.25
C ASN A 75 -6.05 -2.56 5.51
N GLU A 76 -5.37 -2.19 6.60
CA GLU A 76 -6.02 -1.80 7.85
C GLU A 76 -6.91 -0.57 7.65
N ARG A 77 -6.38 0.51 7.05
CA ARG A 77 -7.15 1.74 6.84
C ARG A 77 -8.34 1.54 5.90
N VAL A 78 -8.15 0.89 4.75
CA VAL A 78 -9.24 0.61 3.80
C VAL A 78 -10.27 -0.31 4.45
N GLY A 79 -9.82 -1.31 5.22
CA GLY A 79 -10.68 -2.20 5.98
C GLY A 79 -11.53 -1.49 7.03
N LYS A 80 -10.94 -0.55 7.78
CA LYS A 80 -11.67 0.26 8.77
C LYS A 80 -12.71 1.17 8.11
N LEU A 81 -12.38 1.77 6.96
CA LEU A 81 -13.35 2.56 6.18
C LEU A 81 -14.53 1.70 5.72
N LEU A 82 -14.26 0.52 5.15
CA LEU A 82 -15.29 -0.43 4.73
C LEU A 82 -16.19 -0.84 5.91
N GLN A 83 -15.60 -1.21 7.06
CA GLN A 83 -16.36 -1.58 8.25
C GLN A 83 -17.24 -0.43 8.75
N THR A 84 -16.72 0.80 8.69
CA THR A 84 -17.46 2.01 9.04
C THR A 84 -18.68 2.18 8.12
N PHE A 85 -18.50 2.05 6.80
CA PHE A 85 -19.61 2.12 5.84
C PHE A 85 -20.63 0.99 6.03
N GLN A 86 -20.18 -0.18 6.47
CA GLN A 86 -21.05 -1.33 6.75
C GLN A 86 -21.77 -1.23 8.12
N GLY A 87 -21.40 -0.27 8.97
CA GLY A 87 -21.91 -0.18 10.35
C GLY A 87 -21.52 -1.39 11.20
N ILE A 88 -20.37 -2.02 10.93
CA ILE A 88 -19.87 -3.17 11.67
C ILE A 88 -18.92 -2.67 12.75
N GLU A 89 -19.38 -2.70 13.99
CA GLU A 89 -18.54 -2.52 15.17
C GLU A 89 -17.91 -3.86 15.59
N ASP A 90 -16.61 -3.85 15.86
CA ASP A 90 -15.92 -4.88 16.63
C ASP A 90 -15.89 -6.30 16.05
N LYS A 91 -15.97 -6.42 14.72
CA LYS A 91 -15.70 -7.67 14.00
C LYS A 91 -14.68 -7.43 12.90
N PHE A 92 -13.39 -7.62 13.22
CA PHE A 92 -12.31 -7.84 12.25
C PHE A 92 -12.48 -9.18 11.49
N LYS A 93 -13.70 -9.47 10.98
CA LYS A 93 -14.00 -10.69 10.23
C LYS A 93 -13.56 -10.63 8.75
N LEU A 94 -13.05 -9.49 8.29
CA LEU A 94 -12.73 -9.24 6.87
C LEU A 94 -11.35 -8.60 6.68
N MET A 95 -10.33 -9.04 7.42
CA MET A 95 -8.94 -8.80 7.00
C MET A 95 -8.62 -9.77 5.86
N THR A 96 -9.10 -9.43 4.67
CA THR A 96 -8.74 -10.07 3.41
C THR A 96 -7.44 -9.48 2.87
N GLY A 97 -6.91 -9.98 1.75
CA GLY A 97 -5.81 -9.31 1.07
C GLY A 97 -6.22 -7.90 0.60
N LEU A 98 -5.28 -6.97 0.49
CA LEU A 98 -5.54 -5.56 0.13
C LEU A 98 -6.43 -5.40 -1.12
N GLU A 99 -6.23 -6.22 -2.14
CA GLU A 99 -7.03 -6.17 -3.37
C GLU A 99 -8.49 -6.56 -3.14
N GLU A 100 -8.71 -7.61 -2.36
CA GLU A 100 -10.05 -8.07 -2.00
C GLU A 100 -10.74 -7.04 -1.11
N THR A 101 -10.00 -6.41 -0.19
CA THR A 101 -10.53 -5.33 0.65
C THR A 101 -10.98 -4.12 -0.19
N ILE A 102 -10.20 -3.71 -1.20
CA ILE A 102 -10.60 -2.64 -2.12
C ILE A 102 -11.78 -3.06 -2.99
N SER A 103 -11.77 -4.28 -3.52
CA SER A 103 -12.88 -4.80 -4.32
C SER A 103 -14.18 -4.81 -3.51
N ASN A 104 -14.13 -5.23 -2.25
CA ASN A 104 -15.26 -5.23 -1.33
C ASN A 104 -15.75 -3.80 -1.02
N LEU A 105 -14.83 -2.84 -0.82
CA LEU A 105 -15.18 -1.44 -0.62
C LEU A 105 -15.92 -0.86 -1.84
N LEU A 106 -15.34 -0.98 -3.03
CA LEU A 106 -15.92 -0.44 -4.25
C LEU A 106 -17.28 -1.09 -4.55
N SER A 107 -17.39 -2.42 -4.37
CA SER A 107 -18.65 -3.15 -4.56
C SER A 107 -19.71 -2.70 -3.56
N PHE A 108 -19.33 -2.49 -2.30
CA PHE A 108 -20.27 -2.00 -1.29
C PHE A 108 -20.79 -0.60 -1.62
N MET A 109 -19.90 0.32 -2.01
CA MET A 109 -20.29 1.69 -2.38
C MET A 109 -21.23 1.72 -3.58
N ASP A 110 -20.96 0.91 -4.61
CA ASP A 110 -21.83 0.77 -5.79
C ASP A 110 -23.21 0.22 -5.40
N LEU A 111 -23.26 -0.86 -4.61
CA LEU A 111 -24.50 -1.47 -4.15
C LEU A 111 -25.36 -0.54 -3.28
N GLN A 112 -24.73 0.34 -2.50
CA GLN A 112 -25.41 1.32 -1.65
C GLN A 112 -25.64 2.67 -2.36
N ASN A 113 -25.24 2.80 -3.63
CA ASN A 113 -25.30 4.05 -4.39
C ASN A 113 -24.63 5.23 -3.66
N ILE A 114 -23.50 4.96 -3.00
CA ILE A 114 -22.66 5.94 -2.33
C ILE A 114 -21.77 6.60 -3.39
N GLU A 115 -21.84 7.92 -3.50
CA GLU A 115 -20.94 8.67 -4.38
C GLU A 115 -19.49 8.51 -3.89
N ILE A 116 -18.62 8.04 -4.78
CA ILE A 116 -17.21 7.87 -4.43
C ILE A 116 -16.48 9.20 -4.44
N ASP A 117 -15.85 9.52 -3.32
CA ASP A 117 -14.95 10.67 -3.23
C ASP A 117 -13.86 10.54 -4.32
N PRO A 118 -13.62 11.57 -5.15
CA PRO A 118 -12.67 11.48 -6.25
C PRO A 118 -11.24 11.11 -5.83
N GLU A 119 -10.81 11.53 -4.64
CA GLU A 119 -9.49 11.23 -4.11
C GLU A 119 -9.41 9.77 -3.63
N LEU A 120 -10.48 9.27 -3.01
CA LEU A 120 -10.61 7.84 -2.69
C LEU A 120 -10.61 6.99 -3.96
N ASN A 121 -11.36 7.40 -4.99
CA ASN A 121 -11.37 6.69 -6.27
C ASN A 121 -9.97 6.66 -6.91
N ASN A 122 -9.26 7.80 -6.90
CA ASN A 122 -7.89 7.86 -7.38
C ASN A 122 -6.96 6.98 -6.56
N LEU A 123 -7.08 6.96 -5.23
CA LEU A 123 -6.30 6.09 -4.36
C LEU A 123 -6.58 4.60 -4.64
N CYS A 124 -7.85 4.20 -4.69
CA CYS A 124 -8.26 2.85 -5.03
C CYS A 124 -7.76 2.46 -6.43
N SER A 125 -7.74 3.40 -7.38
CA SER A 125 -7.13 3.23 -8.69
C SER A 125 -5.61 3.10 -8.59
N ASP A 126 -4.91 3.91 -7.80
CA ASP A 126 -3.44 3.81 -7.69
C ASP A 126 -3.00 2.49 -7.04
N ILE A 127 -3.82 1.96 -6.13
CA ILE A 127 -3.62 0.64 -5.51
C ILE A 127 -4.08 -0.50 -6.45
N SER A 128 -5.22 -0.38 -7.14
CA SER A 128 -5.82 -1.50 -7.92
C SER A 128 -5.50 -1.48 -9.41
N THR A 129 -5.35 -0.30 -10.01
CA THR A 129 -5.11 -0.15 -11.44
C THR A 129 -3.63 -0.19 -11.76
N GLY A 130 -3.24 -1.31 -12.34
CA GLY A 130 -2.42 -1.31 -13.54
C GLY A 130 -3.27 -1.04 -14.79
N GLN A 131 -3.91 0.12 -14.94
CA GLN A 131 -4.61 0.49 -16.20
C GLN A 131 -4.44 1.94 -16.67
N LYS A 132 -3.95 2.88 -15.84
CA LYS A 132 -3.21 4.05 -16.34
C LYS A 132 -1.72 3.84 -16.08
N GLY A 133 -1.14 2.92 -16.86
CA GLY A 133 0.23 2.46 -16.71
C GLY A 133 0.34 1.30 -15.72
N ASN A 134 0.44 0.08 -16.27
CA ASN A 134 0.47 -1.24 -15.62
C ASN A 134 1.63 -1.46 -14.63
N THR A 135 1.84 -0.57 -13.68
CA THR A 135 3.16 -0.45 -13.05
C THR A 135 3.18 -1.02 -11.64
N TRP A 136 2.17 -0.76 -10.80
CA TRP A 136 2.25 -1.15 -9.40
C TRP A 136 1.78 -2.58 -9.15
N VAL A 137 0.55 -2.97 -9.53
CA VAL A 137 0.05 -4.35 -9.33
C VAL A 137 0.99 -5.38 -9.96
N ASP A 138 1.36 -5.19 -11.23
CA ASP A 138 2.28 -6.10 -11.92
C ASP A 138 3.65 -6.17 -11.21
N ARG A 139 4.22 -5.03 -10.74
CA ARG A 139 5.51 -5.06 -10.01
C ARG A 139 5.37 -5.65 -8.62
N ARG A 140 4.26 -5.41 -7.92
CA ARG A 140 3.97 -5.91 -6.59
C ARG A 140 3.77 -7.42 -6.60
N ASP A 141 3.01 -7.94 -7.55
CA ASP A 141 2.83 -9.38 -7.75
C ASP A 141 4.14 -10.02 -8.24
N THR A 142 4.88 -9.34 -9.13
CA THR A 142 6.23 -9.80 -9.50
C THR A 142 7.14 -9.88 -8.27
N SER A 143 7.08 -8.88 -7.38
CA SER A 143 7.90 -8.79 -6.17
C SER A 143 7.51 -9.84 -5.14
N LEU A 144 6.22 -9.99 -4.84
CA LEU A 144 5.71 -10.86 -3.77
C LEU A 144 5.50 -12.32 -4.20
N HIS A 145 5.08 -12.55 -5.45
CA HIS A 145 4.64 -13.86 -5.93
C HIS A 145 5.60 -14.45 -6.98
N GLU A 146 6.32 -13.61 -7.72
CA GLU A 146 7.19 -14.10 -8.80
C GLU A 146 8.69 -14.06 -8.51
N TYR A 147 9.15 -13.58 -7.35
CA TYR A 147 10.59 -13.40 -7.07
C TYR A 147 11.43 -14.66 -7.32
N VAL A 148 10.94 -15.83 -6.90
CA VAL A 148 11.58 -17.13 -7.14
C VAL A 148 10.99 -17.90 -8.32
N SER A 149 9.91 -17.38 -8.91
CA SER A 149 9.17 -18.04 -9.98
C SER A 149 9.85 -17.81 -11.33
N VAL A 150 10.05 -18.90 -12.06
CA VAL A 150 10.66 -18.91 -13.39
C VAL A 150 9.66 -19.44 -14.41
N PHE A 151 9.25 -18.57 -15.31
CA PHE A 151 8.31 -18.82 -16.41
C PHE A 151 8.99 -18.50 -17.74
N SER A 152 8.39 -18.96 -18.84
CA SER A 152 8.93 -18.70 -20.19
C SER A 152 9.01 -17.22 -20.55
N ASP A 153 8.18 -16.38 -19.95
CA ASP A 153 8.11 -14.94 -20.18
C ASP A 153 8.96 -14.10 -19.23
N ASN A 154 9.48 -14.67 -18.14
CA ASN A 154 10.37 -14.00 -17.18
C ASN A 154 11.76 -14.64 -17.04
N ILE A 155 12.10 -15.60 -17.91
CA ILE A 155 13.36 -16.36 -17.86
C ILE A 155 14.62 -15.49 -17.92
N ASN A 156 14.52 -14.29 -18.50
CA ASN A 156 15.63 -13.35 -18.61
C ASN A 156 15.76 -12.41 -17.39
N PHE A 157 14.88 -12.52 -16.39
CA PHE A 157 14.91 -11.64 -15.21
C PHE A 157 15.99 -12.12 -14.25
N THR A 158 17.09 -11.37 -14.24
CA THR A 158 18.20 -11.60 -13.31
C THR A 158 17.80 -11.24 -11.88
N ARG A 159 18.63 -11.65 -10.90
CA ARG A 159 18.47 -11.22 -9.51
C ARG A 159 18.39 -9.69 -9.39
N GLU A 160 19.30 -8.98 -10.05
CA GLU A 160 19.35 -7.50 -10.03
C GLU A 160 18.06 -6.86 -10.58
N MET A 161 17.47 -7.42 -11.64
CA MET A 161 16.18 -6.93 -12.15
C MET A 161 15.06 -7.15 -11.14
N ARG A 162 15.04 -8.31 -10.48
CA ARG A 162 14.03 -8.67 -9.46
C ARG A 162 14.17 -7.79 -8.22
N ASP A 163 15.38 -7.55 -7.76
CA ASP A 163 15.66 -6.62 -6.66
C ASP A 163 15.25 -5.19 -7.04
N GLY A 164 15.46 -4.79 -8.29
CA GLY A 164 14.98 -3.52 -8.85
C GLY A 164 13.45 -3.38 -8.83
N PHE A 165 12.71 -4.46 -9.12
CA PHE A 165 11.25 -4.50 -8.96
C PHE A 165 10.86 -4.35 -7.50
N ASN A 166 11.46 -5.12 -6.59
CA ASN A 166 11.17 -5.07 -5.15
C ASN A 166 11.35 -3.66 -4.59
N ARG A 167 12.49 -3.04 -4.89
CA ARG A 167 12.76 -1.66 -4.46
C ARG A 167 11.68 -0.70 -4.93
N ARG A 168 11.33 -0.75 -6.21
CA ARG A 168 10.33 0.18 -6.75
C ARG A 168 8.94 -0.06 -6.19
N THR A 169 8.60 -1.33 -5.92
CA THR A 169 7.38 -1.70 -5.21
C THR A 169 7.37 -1.15 -3.80
N ALA A 170 8.49 -1.23 -3.07
CA ALA A 170 8.65 -0.68 -1.73
C ALA A 170 8.46 0.85 -1.74
N GLU A 171 9.18 1.58 -2.60
CA GLU A 171 9.06 3.05 -2.72
C GLU A 171 7.61 3.50 -2.99
N ILE A 172 6.94 2.87 -3.95
CA ILE A 172 5.55 3.21 -4.27
C ILE A 172 4.62 2.80 -3.12
N GLY A 173 4.85 1.62 -2.52
CA GLY A 173 4.05 1.13 -1.39
C GLY A 173 4.04 2.10 -0.22
N VAL A 174 5.18 2.71 0.08
CA VAL A 174 5.31 3.73 1.13
C VAL A 174 4.51 4.99 0.81
N GLN A 175 4.61 5.50 -0.42
CA GLN A 175 3.83 6.67 -0.86
C GLN A 175 2.32 6.38 -0.79
N LEU A 176 1.91 5.19 -1.21
CA LEU A 176 0.51 4.78 -1.15
C LEU A 176 0.04 4.61 0.30
N ALA A 177 0.86 4.04 1.20
CA ALA A 177 0.52 3.91 2.61
C ALA A 177 0.27 5.26 3.27
N ILE A 178 1.16 6.24 3.06
CA ILE A 178 0.96 7.62 3.54
C ILE A 178 -0.32 8.22 2.98
N LYS A 179 -0.52 8.14 1.66
CA LYS A 179 -1.71 8.67 0.99
C LYS A 179 -2.99 8.01 1.53
N THR A 180 -2.96 6.70 1.77
CA THR A 180 -4.09 5.96 2.33
C THR A 180 -4.45 6.45 3.72
N ILE A 181 -3.46 6.67 4.59
CA ILE A 181 -3.72 7.24 5.92
C ILE A 181 -4.42 8.59 5.77
N THR A 182 -3.84 9.52 5.02
CA THR A 182 -4.35 10.89 4.88
C THR A 182 -5.77 10.94 4.29
N VAL A 183 -6.02 10.22 3.21
CA VAL A 183 -7.33 10.20 2.54
C VAL A 183 -8.39 9.60 3.43
N ILE A 184 -8.10 8.46 4.06
CA ILE A 184 -9.10 7.76 4.88
C ILE A 184 -9.36 8.53 6.17
N ASP A 185 -8.32 9.12 6.78
CA ASP A 185 -8.51 9.98 7.95
C ASP A 185 -9.45 11.16 7.63
N ARG A 186 -9.24 11.85 6.51
CA ARG A 186 -10.15 12.92 6.06
C ARG A 186 -11.61 12.45 5.92
N LEU A 187 -11.84 11.23 5.45
CA LEU A 187 -13.18 10.68 5.24
C LEU A 187 -13.85 10.19 6.53
N MET A 188 -13.07 10.02 7.59
CA MET A 188 -13.52 9.55 8.91
C MET A 188 -13.54 10.67 9.97
N ASP A 189 -13.17 11.90 9.61
CA ASP A 189 -13.39 13.13 10.42
C ASP A 189 -14.82 13.68 10.16
#